data_AF-A0A0F9JMY9-F1
#
_entry.id   AF-A0A0F9JMY9-F1
#
_cell.length_a   1.000
_cell.length_b   1.000
_cell.length_c   1.000
_cell.angle_alpha   90.00
_cell.angle_beta   90.00
_cell.angle_gamma   90.00
#
_symmetry.space_group_name_H-M   'P 1'
#
loop_
_entity.id
_entity.type
_entity.pdbx_description
1 polymer ?
#
loop_
_entity_poly.entity_id
_entity_poly.type
_entity_poly.pdbx_seq_one_letter_code
_entity_poly.pdbx_strand_id
1 'polypeptide(L)'
;MAKTNTKPKRLKPLLSLDTLVVRRTVVIDGGVYEVLSPSELSIIDHHRLARKGTRLEELLAKADASDAELEEIGKTLDELCRYVLKAPDDVHKKLTDTHRLLVTQAFTELLMETVRPAGAKVTEEGPKSPTGESTSPD
;
A
#
# COMPACT_ATOMS: atom_id res chain seq x y z
N MET A 1 20.77 12.89 45.82
CA MET A 1 20.85 11.63 45.03
C MET A 1 20.54 11.96 43.58
N ALA A 2 21.56 12.04 42.73
CA ALA A 2 21.39 12.40 41.31
C ALA A 2 21.12 11.15 40.48
N LYS A 3 19.98 11.12 39.78
CA LYS A 3 19.60 10.05 38.84
C LYS A 3 20.39 10.26 37.54
N THR A 4 21.29 9.33 37.22
CA THR A 4 22.02 9.34 35.96
C THR A 4 21.09 8.97 34.80
N ASN A 5 20.86 9.94 33.92
CA ASN A 5 20.08 9.79 32.70
C ASN A 5 20.98 9.17 31.61
N THR A 6 21.07 7.85 31.58
CA THR A 6 21.91 7.13 30.60
C THR A 6 21.15 7.01 29.28
N LYS A 7 21.51 7.86 28.31
CA LYS A 7 21.05 7.79 26.92
C LYS A 7 21.40 6.40 26.33
N PRO A 8 20.45 5.69 25.67
CA PRO A 8 20.72 4.36 25.14
C PRO A 8 21.82 4.40 24.07
N LYS A 9 22.86 3.58 24.26
CA LYS A 9 24.01 3.46 23.36
C LYS A 9 23.57 2.68 22.12
N ARG A 10 23.53 3.34 20.94
CA ARG A 10 23.21 2.66 19.67
C ARG A 10 24.33 1.65 19.36
N LEU A 11 24.00 0.36 19.40
CA LEU A 11 24.94 -0.72 19.10
C LEU A 11 25.24 -0.72 17.59
N LYS A 12 26.53 -0.83 17.23
CA LYS A 12 26.91 -1.10 15.84
C LYS A 12 26.45 -2.52 15.47
N PRO A 13 25.88 -2.72 14.27
CA PRO A 13 25.36 -4.03 13.87
C PRO A 13 26.51 -5.05 13.75
N LEU A 14 26.26 -6.30 14.17
CA LEU A 14 27.20 -7.41 14.05
C LEU A 14 27.40 -7.85 12.58
N LEU A 15 26.37 -7.68 11.75
CA LEU A 15 26.36 -8.01 10.34
C LEU A 15 25.55 -6.95 9.58
N SER A 16 26.08 -6.48 8.46
CA SER A 16 25.40 -5.59 7.51
C SER A 16 25.49 -6.22 6.14
N LEU A 17 24.35 -6.57 5.56
CA LEU A 17 24.26 -7.13 4.21
C LEU A 17 23.64 -6.08 3.29
N ASP A 18 24.18 -5.95 2.09
CA ASP A 18 23.57 -5.18 1.02
C ASP A 18 22.84 -6.16 0.09
N THR A 19 21.55 -5.97 -0.09
CA THR A 19 20.70 -6.88 -0.86
C THR A 19 20.13 -6.16 -2.08
N LEU A 20 20.05 -6.86 -3.21
CA LEU A 20 19.51 -6.32 -4.45
C LEU A 20 18.03 -5.89 -4.35
N VAL A 21 17.29 -6.41 -3.37
CA VAL A 21 15.89 -6.05 -3.12
C VAL A 21 15.84 -5.00 -2.03
N VAL A 22 15.37 -3.79 -2.37
CA VAL A 22 15.10 -2.73 -1.40
C VAL A 22 13.63 -2.81 -1.01
N ARG A 23 13.35 -3.12 0.25
CA ARG A 23 11.99 -3.13 0.80
C ARG A 23 11.64 -1.75 1.35
N ARG A 24 10.42 -1.27 1.07
CA ARG A 24 9.89 -0.11 1.81
C ARG A 24 9.65 -0.52 3.26
N THR A 25 9.77 0.44 4.18
CA THR A 25 9.51 0.20 5.59
C THR A 25 8.38 1.09 6.09
N VAL A 26 7.65 0.59 7.07
CA VAL A 26 6.61 1.33 7.81
C VAL A 26 6.95 1.33 9.29
N VAL A 27 6.62 2.43 9.97
CA VAL A 27 6.83 2.56 11.41
C VAL A 27 5.50 2.39 12.13
N ILE A 28 5.40 1.38 13.00
CA ILE A 28 4.20 1.09 13.80
C ILE A 28 4.65 1.00 15.26
N ASP A 29 4.09 1.84 16.13
CA ASP A 29 4.48 1.94 17.56
C ASP A 29 6.01 2.10 17.79
N GLY A 30 6.70 2.77 16.87
CA GLY A 30 8.17 2.93 16.92
C GLY A 30 8.99 1.72 16.47
N GLY A 31 8.34 0.60 16.13
CA GLY A 31 8.94 -0.54 15.44
C GLY A 31 9.01 -0.30 13.93
N VAL A 32 10.11 -0.72 13.29
CA VAL A 32 10.28 -0.64 11.83
C VAL A 32 9.97 -2.01 11.25
N TYR A 33 9.00 -2.05 10.34
CA TYR A 33 8.55 -3.27 9.68
C TYR A 33 8.70 -3.13 8.17
N GLU A 34 8.97 -4.24 7.50
CA GLU A 34 9.19 -4.27 6.06
C GLU A 34 7.89 -4.56 5.32
N VAL A 35 7.67 -3.82 4.23
CA VAL A 35 6.65 -4.11 3.23
C VAL A 35 7.32 -4.91 2.11
N LEU A 36 6.67 -5.99 1.69
CA LEU A 36 7.11 -6.85 0.60
C LEU A 36 7.36 -6.01 -0.67
N SER A 37 8.40 -6.30 -1.44
CA SER A 37 8.57 -5.71 -2.77
C SER A 37 7.67 -6.43 -3.78
N PRO A 38 7.07 -5.74 -4.76
CA PRO A 38 6.34 -6.38 -5.86
C PRO A 38 7.14 -7.44 -6.62
N SER A 39 8.46 -7.27 -6.72
CA SER A 39 9.37 -8.23 -7.36
C SER A 39 9.47 -9.57 -6.63
N GLU A 40 9.00 -9.64 -5.38
CA GLU A 40 8.99 -10.84 -4.56
C GLU A 40 7.68 -11.63 -4.69
N LEU A 41 6.69 -11.11 -5.42
CA LEU A 41 5.44 -11.82 -5.68
C LEU A 41 5.63 -12.90 -6.73
N SER A 42 5.17 -14.12 -6.44
CA SER A 42 4.94 -15.10 -7.49
C SER A 42 3.75 -14.66 -8.38
N ILE A 43 3.68 -15.16 -9.61
CA ILE A 43 2.55 -14.90 -10.52
C ILE A 43 1.23 -15.37 -9.89
N ILE A 44 1.25 -16.48 -9.16
CA ILE A 44 0.07 -17.05 -8.48
C ILE A 44 -0.40 -16.09 -7.38
N ASP A 45 0.54 -15.57 -6.60
CA ASP A 45 0.25 -14.63 -5.52
C ASP A 45 -0.25 -13.29 -6.05
N HIS A 46 0.36 -12.80 -7.12
CA HIS A 46 -0.10 -11.61 -7.82
C HIS A 46 -1.57 -11.75 -8.25
N HIS A 47 -1.93 -12.88 -8.87
CA HIS A 47 -3.32 -13.14 -9.26
C HIS A 47 -4.27 -13.27 -8.06
N ARG A 48 -3.83 -13.87 -6.95
CA ARG A 48 -4.64 -13.94 -5.71
C ARG A 48 -4.88 -12.56 -5.11
N LEU A 49 -3.84 -11.72 -5.03
CA LEU A 49 -3.95 -10.35 -4.54
C LEU A 49 -4.86 -9.50 -5.44
N ALA A 50 -4.71 -9.61 -6.76
CA ALA A 50 -5.57 -8.90 -7.71
C ALA A 50 -7.04 -9.25 -7.50
N ARG A 51 -7.39 -10.54 -7.40
CA ARG A 51 -8.77 -10.98 -7.15
C ARG A 51 -9.34 -10.46 -5.83
N LYS A 52 -8.53 -10.46 -4.76
CA LYS A 52 -8.95 -9.92 -3.46
C LYS A 52 -9.10 -8.41 -3.49
N GLY A 53 -8.20 -7.71 -4.16
CA GLY A 53 -8.25 -6.26 -4.37
C GLY A 53 -9.50 -5.84 -5.12
N THR A 54 -9.82 -6.49 -6.24
CA THR A 54 -11.05 -6.22 -7.01
C THR A 54 -12.29 -6.43 -6.15
N ARG A 55 -12.37 -7.54 -5.40
CA ARG A 55 -13.51 -7.79 -4.51
C ARG A 55 -13.63 -6.73 -3.41
N LEU A 56 -12.51 -6.30 -2.83
CA LEU A 56 -12.49 -5.25 -1.82
C LEU A 56 -12.97 -3.91 -2.40
N GLU A 57 -12.52 -3.54 -3.60
CA GLU A 57 -12.98 -2.33 -4.30
C GLU A 57 -14.48 -2.36 -4.58
N GLU A 58 -15.01 -3.49 -5.04
CA GLU A 58 -16.46 -3.69 -5.25
C GLU A 58 -17.27 -3.50 -3.96
N LEU A 59 -16.75 -4.01 -2.83
CA LEU A 59 -17.40 -3.88 -1.53
C LEU A 59 -17.35 -2.44 -1.01
N LEU A 60 -16.19 -1.77 -1.15
CA LEU A 60 -16.01 -0.37 -0.73
C LEU A 60 -16.79 0.63 -1.58
N ALA A 61 -17.13 0.28 -2.83
CA ALA A 61 -17.92 1.13 -3.71
C ALA A 61 -19.44 1.13 -3.38
N LYS A 62 -19.91 0.23 -2.52
CA LYS A 62 -21.32 0.16 -2.12
C LYS A 62 -21.63 1.24 -1.09
N ALA A 63 -22.69 2.01 -1.34
CA ALA A 63 -23.18 3.02 -0.39
C ALA A 63 -23.78 2.37 0.88
N ASP A 64 -24.50 1.27 0.70
CA ASP A 64 -25.20 0.54 1.77
C ASP A 64 -24.69 -0.90 1.88
N ALA A 65 -23.54 -1.08 2.53
CA ALA A 65 -23.00 -2.41 2.82
C ALA A 65 -23.73 -3.04 4.02
N SER A 66 -24.10 -4.32 3.89
CA SER A 66 -24.63 -5.12 5.00
C SER A 66 -23.54 -5.43 6.04
N ASP A 67 -23.94 -5.79 7.27
CA ASP A 67 -22.99 -6.18 8.33
C ASP A 67 -22.05 -7.32 7.90
N ALA A 68 -22.57 -8.28 7.13
CA ALA A 68 -21.76 -9.38 6.58
C ALA A 68 -20.71 -8.90 5.57
N GLU A 69 -21.04 -7.88 4.77
CA GLU A 69 -20.10 -7.27 3.83
C GLU A 69 -19.05 -6.41 4.53
N LEU A 70 -19.43 -5.72 5.62
CA LEU A 70 -18.47 -5.01 6.47
C LEU A 70 -17.48 -5.97 7.14
N GLU A 71 -17.95 -7.14 7.61
CA GLU A 71 -17.07 -8.20 8.11
C GLU A 71 -16.15 -8.75 7.01
N GLU A 72 -16.68 -8.96 5.80
CA GLU A 72 -15.89 -9.39 4.64
C GLU A 72 -14.79 -8.38 4.29
N ILE A 73 -15.10 -7.08 4.34
CA ILE A 73 -14.11 -5.99 4.15
C ILE A 73 -13.00 -6.09 5.19
N GLY A 74 -13.35 -6.13 6.48
CA GLY A 74 -12.35 -6.16 7.57
C GLY A 74 -11.44 -7.39 7.48
N LYS A 75 -12.03 -8.56 7.18
CA LYS A 75 -11.26 -9.80 6.98
C LYS A 75 -10.34 -9.71 5.76
N THR A 76 -10.85 -9.18 4.64
CA THR A 76 -10.05 -9.06 3.41
C THR A 76 -8.89 -8.09 3.61
N LEU A 77 -9.10 -6.98 4.31
CA LEU A 77 -8.05 -6.04 4.68
C LEU A 77 -7.00 -6.65 5.59
N ASP A 78 -7.39 -7.43 6.60
CA ASP A 78 -6.43 -8.13 7.46
C ASP A 78 -5.60 -9.14 6.68
N GLU A 79 -6.23 -9.94 5.80
CA GLU A 79 -5.52 -10.90 4.95
C GLU A 79 -4.54 -10.23 3.99
N LEU A 80 -4.95 -9.15 3.32
CA LEU A 80 -4.10 -8.38 2.41
C LEU A 80 -2.94 -7.73 3.16
N CYS A 81 -3.19 -7.09 4.31
CA CYS A 81 -2.17 -6.48 5.14
C CYS A 81 -1.14 -7.51 5.63
N ARG A 82 -1.58 -8.65 6.16
CA ARG A 82 -0.70 -9.76 6.59
C ARG A 82 0.15 -10.32 5.47
N TYR A 83 -0.38 -10.30 4.26
CA TYR A 83 0.34 -10.77 3.09
C TYR A 83 1.52 -9.85 2.74
N VAL A 84 1.29 -8.53 2.74
CA VAL A 84 2.27 -7.54 2.28
C VAL A 84 3.20 -7.02 3.38
N LEU A 85 2.78 -7.03 4.65
CA LEU A 85 3.54 -6.50 5.78
C LEU A 85 4.21 -7.62 6.60
N LYS A 86 5.53 -7.60 6.65
CA LYS A 86 6.35 -8.49 7.49
C LYS A 86 6.41 -7.95 8.91
N ALA A 87 5.37 -8.25 9.68
CA ALA A 87 5.27 -7.95 11.10
C ALA A 87 4.72 -9.16 11.88
N PRO A 88 5.10 -9.32 13.17
CA PRO A 88 4.53 -10.38 14.00
C PRO A 88 3.04 -10.15 14.30
N ASP A 89 2.35 -11.22 14.68
CA ASP A 89 0.89 -11.24 14.83
C ASP A 89 0.34 -10.22 15.84
N ASP A 90 1.10 -9.92 16.88
CA ASP A 90 0.77 -8.92 17.89
C ASP A 90 0.71 -7.51 17.31
N VAL A 91 1.53 -7.21 16.30
CA VAL A 91 1.48 -5.94 15.56
C VAL A 91 0.23 -5.88 14.70
N HIS A 92 -0.06 -6.94 13.93
CA HIS A 92 -1.26 -7.00 13.08
C HIS A 92 -2.56 -6.86 13.87
N LYS A 93 -2.61 -7.41 15.09
CA LYS A 93 -3.78 -7.28 15.99
C LYS A 93 -4.06 -5.85 16.45
N LYS A 94 -3.06 -4.97 16.42
CA LYS A 94 -3.22 -3.55 16.80
C LYS A 94 -3.69 -2.67 15.64
N LEU A 95 -3.60 -3.16 14.41
CA LEU A 95 -3.96 -2.38 13.23
C LEU A 95 -5.48 -2.30 13.09
N THR A 96 -5.98 -1.06 12.95
CA THR A 96 -7.36 -0.79 12.54
C THR A 96 -7.50 -1.08 11.04
N ASP A 97 -8.74 -1.17 10.56
CA ASP A 97 -9.01 -1.35 9.13
C ASP A 97 -8.44 -0.20 8.28
N THR A 98 -8.47 1.03 8.79
CA THR A 98 -7.81 2.18 8.16
C THR A 98 -6.30 1.98 8.04
N HIS A 99 -5.63 1.50 9.10
CA HIS A 99 -4.19 1.23 9.03
C HIS A 99 -3.86 0.12 8.03
N ARG A 100 -4.66 -0.96 8.02
CA ARG A 100 -4.52 -2.06 7.06
C ARG A 100 -4.68 -1.57 5.63
N LEU A 101 -5.69 -0.75 5.36
CA LEU A 101 -5.93 -0.14 4.05
C LEU A 101 -4.72 0.70 3.60
N LEU A 102 -4.18 1.57 4.46
CA LEU A 102 -3.02 2.39 4.12
C LEU A 102 -1.78 1.55 3.79
N VAL A 103 -1.53 0.48 4.56
CA VAL A 103 -0.42 -0.44 4.30
C VAL A 103 -0.60 -1.15 2.95
N THR A 104 -1.82 -1.64 2.67
CA THR A 104 -2.14 -2.29 1.39
C THR A 104 -2.04 -1.30 0.22
N GLN A 105 -2.50 -0.06 0.37
CA GLN A 105 -2.37 0.98 -0.65
C GLN A 105 -0.91 1.31 -0.96
N ALA A 106 -0.07 1.46 0.07
CA ALA A 106 1.37 1.70 -0.12
C ALA A 106 2.06 0.58 -0.91
N PHE A 107 1.59 -0.67 -0.76
CA PHE A 107 2.05 -1.79 -1.58
C PHE A 107 1.51 -1.74 -3.02
N THR A 108 0.24 -1.38 -3.21
CA THR A 108 -0.35 -1.22 -4.55
C THR A 108 0.35 -0.13 -5.37
N GLU A 109 0.74 0.98 -4.74
CA GLU A 109 1.51 2.04 -5.39
C GLU A 109 2.87 1.53 -5.90
N LEU A 110 3.58 0.75 -5.07
CA LEU A 110 4.80 0.07 -5.49
C LEU A 110 4.57 -0.85 -6.69
N LEU A 111 3.47 -1.61 -6.69
CA LEU A 111 3.12 -2.48 -7.79
C LEU A 111 2.91 -1.68 -9.09
N MET A 112 2.18 -0.56 -9.02
CA MET A 112 1.94 0.29 -10.19
C MET A 112 3.23 0.97 -10.71
N GLU A 113 4.16 1.35 -9.82
CA GLU A 113 5.47 1.86 -10.22
C GLU A 113 6.24 0.85 -11.08
N THR A 114 6.16 -0.45 -10.78
CA THR A 114 6.81 -1.50 -11.58
C THR A 114 6.17 -1.74 -12.94
N VAL A 115 4.87 -1.45 -13.09
CA VAL A 115 4.12 -1.64 -14.34
C VAL A 115 4.21 -0.42 -15.25
N ARG A 116 4.51 0.78 -14.71
CA ARG A 116 4.80 1.95 -15.55
C ARG A 116 6.07 1.70 -16.34
N PRO A 117 6.01 1.56 -17.68
CA PRO A 117 7.23 1.44 -18.47
C PRO A 117 8.04 2.72 -18.28
N ALA A 118 9.35 2.56 -18.04
CA ALA A 118 10.30 3.67 -17.95
C ALA A 118 10.21 4.50 -19.25
N GLY A 119 9.40 5.56 -19.25
CA GLY A 119 9.13 6.38 -20.43
C GLY A 119 7.69 6.87 -20.61
N ALA A 120 6.69 6.28 -19.93
CA ALA A 120 5.31 6.78 -20.01
C ALA A 120 5.14 8.08 -19.19
N LYS A 121 5.44 9.21 -19.82
CA LYS A 121 4.98 10.52 -19.34
C LYS A 121 3.47 10.55 -19.46
N VAL A 122 2.77 10.78 -18.36
CA VAL A 122 1.36 11.18 -18.40
C VAL A 122 1.33 12.53 -19.10
N THR A 123 0.99 12.54 -20.38
CA THR A 123 0.64 13.79 -21.06
C THR A 123 -0.72 14.18 -20.53
N GLU A 124 -0.76 15.14 -19.60
CA GLU A 124 -1.98 15.90 -19.32
C GLU A 124 -2.31 16.73 -20.59
N GLU A 125 -2.89 16.08 -21.60
CA GLU A 125 -3.64 16.77 -22.63
C GLU A 125 -5.11 16.46 -22.38
N GLY A 126 -5.74 17.33 -21.59
CA GLY A 126 -7.19 17.37 -21.47
C GLY A 126 -7.86 17.56 -22.84
N PRO A 127 -9.11 17.11 -23.01
CA PRO A 127 -9.81 17.27 -24.27
C PRO A 127 -10.01 18.77 -24.55
N LYS A 128 -9.30 19.29 -25.56
CA LYS A 128 -9.65 20.58 -26.16
C LYS A 128 -11.06 20.44 -26.74
N SER A 129 -12.04 21.07 -26.10
CA SER A 129 -13.35 21.31 -26.68
C SER A 129 -13.18 21.99 -28.05
N PRO A 130 -13.86 21.53 -29.11
CA PRO A 130 -13.93 22.30 -30.34
C PRO A 130 -14.88 23.47 -30.13
N THR A 131 -14.32 24.66 -29.91
CA THR A 131 -15.03 25.95 -30.01
C THR A 131 -15.39 26.17 -31.49
N GLY A 132 -16.59 25.71 -31.87
CA GLY A 132 -17.21 26.04 -33.15
C GLY A 132 -18.01 27.33 -33.03
N GLU A 133 -17.31 28.46 -32.95
CA GLU A 133 -17.89 29.77 -33.21
C GLU A 133 -17.99 29.92 -34.73
N SER A 134 -19.20 30.01 -35.28
CA SER A 134 -19.42 30.55 -36.62
C SER A 134 -20.25 31.82 -36.48
N THR A 135 -19.53 32.93 -36.49
CA THR A 135 -20.02 34.29 -36.61
C THR A 135 -20.21 34.62 -38.10
N SER A 136 -21.50 34.73 -38.51
CA SER A 136 -22.06 35.71 -39.48
C SER A 136 -21.52 35.75 -40.94
N PRO A 137 -22.03 36.60 -41.86
CA PRO A 137 -23.39 37.07 -42.18
C PRO A 137 -23.73 36.96 -43.71
N ASP A 138 -25.02 37.03 -44.06
CA ASP A 138 -25.70 37.81 -45.14
C ASP A 138 -27.10 37.23 -45.46
#